data_AF-A0A929J055-F1
#
_entry.id   AF-A0A929J055-F1
#
_cell.length_a   1.000
_cell.length_b   1.000
_cell.length_c   1.000
_cell.angle_alpha   90.00
_cell.angle_beta   90.00
_cell.angle_gamma   90.00
#
_symmetry.space_group_name_H-M   'P 1'
#
loop_
_entity.id
_entity.type
_entity.pdbx_description
1 polymer ?
#
loop_
_entity_poly.entity_id
_entity_poly.type
_entity_poly.pdbx_seq_one_letter_code
_entity_poly.pdbx_strand_id
1 'polypeptide(L)'
;MLEEYKQHCAERADQGLPSLPLNIKQVTDLVELLQNSDNEELLPLLIDRVPPGVDEAAKIKAEFLADVAKDNKFCPLITSGYATKLLGTMRGGYNLQPLVDLLDYDTLAPIAAHALSHTLLIFEAFDKIVARQDKWSAQILNSWAEAEWFTSKPKLPESITVTVFKVEGETNTDDLSPASEAWSRPDIPLHAKAMLVN
;
A
#
# COMPACT_ATOMS: atom_id res chain seq x y z
N MET A 1 -14.57 -16.61 0.28
CA MET A 1 -13.40 -15.72 0.13
C MET A 1 -12.27 -16.38 -0.65
N LEU A 2 -11.43 -17.26 -0.06
CA LEU A 2 -10.19 -17.68 -0.72
C LEU A 2 -10.41 -18.48 -2.02
N GLU A 3 -11.34 -19.44 -2.02
CA GLU A 3 -11.70 -20.20 -3.23
C GLU A 3 -12.29 -19.31 -4.32
N GLU A 4 -13.21 -18.41 -3.97
CA GLU A 4 -13.79 -17.43 -4.91
C GLU A 4 -12.70 -16.50 -5.48
N TYR A 5 -11.74 -16.08 -4.64
CA TYR A 5 -10.61 -15.26 -5.07
C TYR A 5 -9.69 -16.03 -6.01
N LYS A 6 -9.39 -17.31 -5.72
CA LYS A 6 -8.61 -18.19 -6.61
C LYS A 6 -9.29 -18.39 -7.95
N GLN A 7 -10.62 -18.56 -7.97
CA GLN A 7 -11.39 -18.64 -9.20
C GLN A 7 -11.29 -17.34 -10.01
N HIS A 8 -11.46 -16.17 -9.36
CA HIS A 8 -11.28 -14.86 -10.02
C HIS A 8 -9.86 -14.67 -10.58
N CYS A 9 -8.84 -15.12 -9.86
CA CYS A 9 -7.47 -15.13 -10.37
C CYS A 9 -7.34 -15.94 -11.66
N ALA A 10 -7.95 -17.13 -11.73
CA ALA A 10 -7.93 -17.97 -12.93
C ALA A 10 -8.67 -17.32 -14.10
N GLU A 11 -9.88 -16.80 -13.87
CA GLU A 11 -10.69 -16.12 -14.89
C GLU A 11 -9.98 -14.88 -15.49
N ARG A 12 -9.22 -14.15 -14.65
CA ARG A 12 -8.38 -13.02 -15.09
C ARG A 12 -7.14 -13.49 -15.84
N ALA A 13 -6.49 -14.55 -15.36
CA ALA A 13 -5.31 -15.12 -16.00
C ALA A 13 -5.60 -15.64 -17.41
N ASP A 14 -6.77 -16.25 -17.64
CA ASP A 14 -7.24 -16.67 -18.97
C ASP A 14 -7.36 -15.51 -19.98
N GLN A 15 -7.51 -14.28 -19.47
CA GLN A 15 -7.55 -13.06 -20.27
C GLN A 15 -6.19 -12.34 -20.35
N GLY A 16 -5.14 -12.91 -19.76
CA GLY A 16 -3.82 -12.30 -19.64
C GLY A 16 -3.75 -11.15 -18.62
N LEU A 17 -4.63 -11.15 -17.62
CA LEU A 17 -4.79 -10.06 -16.66
C LEU A 17 -4.44 -10.49 -15.22
N PRO A 18 -3.84 -9.60 -14.40
CA PRO A 18 -3.67 -9.86 -12.96
C PRO A 18 -5.02 -9.74 -12.24
N SER A 19 -5.23 -10.42 -11.11
CA SER A 19 -6.46 -10.25 -10.31
C SER A 19 -6.71 -8.79 -9.91
N LEU A 20 -7.99 -8.40 -9.83
CA LEU A 20 -8.37 -7.11 -9.22
C LEU A 20 -7.89 -7.00 -7.75
N PRO A 21 -7.68 -5.78 -7.23
CA PRO A 21 -7.52 -5.54 -5.81
C PRO A 21 -8.72 -6.06 -5.01
N LEU A 22 -8.48 -6.41 -3.75
CA LEU A 22 -9.53 -6.85 -2.83
C LEU A 22 -10.48 -5.71 -2.51
N ASN A 23 -11.77 -6.00 -2.57
CA ASN A 23 -12.79 -5.10 -2.07
C ASN A 23 -12.96 -5.20 -0.54
N ILE A 24 -13.78 -4.32 0.00
CA ILE A 24 -14.08 -4.21 1.44
C ILE A 24 -14.49 -5.56 2.04
N LYS A 25 -15.47 -6.26 1.42
CA LYS A 25 -15.95 -7.56 1.91
C LYS A 25 -14.81 -8.58 1.94
N GLN A 26 -14.01 -8.64 0.87
CA GLN A 26 -12.88 -9.56 0.79
C GLN A 26 -11.83 -9.26 1.86
N VAL A 27 -11.53 -7.99 2.15
CA VAL A 27 -10.58 -7.63 3.21
C VAL A 27 -11.15 -7.95 4.60
N THR A 28 -12.44 -7.73 4.84
CA THR A 28 -13.09 -8.17 6.09
C THR A 28 -12.96 -9.68 6.29
N ASP A 29 -13.37 -10.47 5.28
CA ASP A 29 -13.27 -11.92 5.32
C ASP A 29 -11.80 -12.38 5.51
N LEU A 30 -10.84 -11.70 4.85
CA LEU A 30 -9.40 -11.98 4.99
C LEU A 30 -8.90 -11.75 6.41
N VAL A 31 -9.31 -10.65 7.05
CA VAL A 31 -8.95 -10.32 8.44
C VAL A 31 -9.50 -11.36 9.41
N GLU A 32 -10.71 -11.88 9.19
CA GLU A 32 -11.26 -12.99 9.97
C GLU A 32 -10.43 -14.27 9.79
N LEU A 33 -10.06 -14.61 8.56
CA LEU A 33 -9.21 -15.77 8.27
C LEU A 33 -7.83 -15.64 8.92
N LEU A 34 -7.20 -14.47 8.83
CA LEU A 34 -5.88 -14.19 9.40
C LEU A 34 -5.86 -14.28 10.93
N GLN A 35 -6.99 -14.13 11.62
CA GLN A 35 -7.07 -14.32 13.08
C GLN A 35 -7.19 -15.80 13.48
N ASN A 36 -7.62 -16.67 12.56
CA ASN A 36 -7.99 -18.05 12.84
C ASN A 36 -7.15 -19.10 12.07
N SER A 37 -6.22 -18.66 11.23
CA SER A 37 -5.42 -19.55 10.37
C SER A 37 -3.98 -19.06 10.24
N ASP A 38 -3.06 -20.03 10.23
CA ASP A 38 -1.63 -19.88 9.92
C ASP A 38 -1.31 -20.16 8.44
N ASN A 39 -2.31 -20.12 7.55
CA ASN A 39 -2.09 -20.28 6.12
C ASN A 39 -1.32 -19.07 5.55
N GLU A 40 -0.04 -19.26 5.24
CA GLU A 40 0.84 -18.22 4.69
C GLU A 40 0.34 -17.62 3.36
N GLU A 41 -0.51 -18.33 2.60
CA GLU A 41 -1.12 -17.78 1.37
C GLU A 41 -1.97 -16.52 1.61
N LEU A 42 -2.44 -16.31 2.84
CA LEU A 42 -3.27 -15.16 3.22
C LEU A 42 -2.45 -13.86 3.33
N LEU A 43 -1.18 -13.96 3.68
CA LEU A 43 -0.35 -12.79 3.99
C LEU A 43 -0.06 -11.93 2.73
N PRO A 44 0.33 -12.48 1.57
CA PRO A 44 0.48 -11.70 0.34
C PRO A 44 -0.80 -10.97 -0.09
N LEU A 45 -1.98 -11.54 0.22
CA LEU A 45 -3.26 -10.88 -0.08
C LEU A 45 -3.41 -9.59 0.74
N LEU A 46 -3.09 -9.62 2.03
CA LEU A 46 -3.13 -8.44 2.87
C LEU A 46 -2.09 -7.41 2.44
N ILE A 47 -0.88 -7.85 2.12
CA ILE A 47 0.25 -6.96 1.81
C ILE A 47 0.04 -6.27 0.44
N ASP A 48 -0.22 -7.05 -0.60
CA ASP A 48 -0.10 -6.60 -2.00
C ASP A 48 -1.43 -6.41 -2.72
N ARG A 49 -2.55 -6.89 -2.16
CA ARG A 49 -3.85 -6.88 -2.85
C ARG A 49 -4.87 -5.91 -2.26
N VAL A 50 -4.55 -5.20 -1.20
CA VAL A 50 -5.41 -4.14 -0.64
C VAL A 50 -5.01 -2.78 -1.22
N PRO A 51 -5.95 -1.97 -1.75
CA PRO A 51 -5.67 -0.61 -2.17
C PRO A 51 -5.04 0.23 -1.04
N PRO A 52 -4.12 1.17 -1.35
CA PRO A 52 -3.54 2.05 -0.34
C PRO A 52 -4.44 3.27 -0.06
N GLY A 53 -4.02 4.13 0.87
CA GLY A 53 -4.64 5.45 1.07
C GLY A 53 -5.93 5.41 1.89
N VAL A 54 -6.94 6.13 1.42
CA VAL A 54 -8.24 6.31 2.08
C VAL A 54 -9.36 5.46 1.47
N ASP A 55 -8.99 4.39 0.75
CA ASP A 55 -9.95 3.38 0.31
C ASP A 55 -10.59 2.67 1.51
N GLU A 56 -11.86 2.30 1.40
CA GLU A 56 -12.59 1.65 2.49
C GLU A 56 -11.98 0.30 2.89
N ALA A 57 -11.39 -0.44 1.95
CA ALA A 57 -10.66 -1.67 2.25
C ALA A 57 -9.33 -1.40 2.96
N ALA A 58 -8.67 -0.28 2.63
CA ALA A 58 -7.46 0.18 3.33
C ALA A 58 -7.76 0.49 4.80
N LYS A 59 -8.94 1.06 5.10
CA LYS A 59 -9.37 1.33 6.47
C LYS A 59 -9.40 0.06 7.33
N ILE A 60 -10.04 -1.00 6.84
CA ILE A 60 -10.13 -2.28 7.54
C ILE A 60 -8.74 -2.87 7.79
N LYS A 61 -7.86 -2.83 6.78
CA LYS A 61 -6.47 -3.26 6.92
C LYS A 61 -5.72 -2.45 7.99
N ALA A 62 -5.85 -1.13 8.00
CA ALA A 62 -5.18 -0.27 8.97
C ALA A 62 -5.67 -0.54 10.40
N GLU A 63 -6.98 -0.67 10.60
CA GLU A 63 -7.59 -0.98 11.91
C GLU A 63 -7.14 -2.35 12.42
N PHE A 64 -7.17 -3.39 11.57
CA PHE A 64 -6.68 -4.71 11.93
C PHE A 64 -5.20 -4.71 12.31
N LEU A 65 -4.34 -4.09 11.49
CA LEU A 65 -2.91 -4.02 11.78
C LEU A 65 -2.64 -3.19 13.05
N ALA A 66 -3.40 -2.14 13.31
CA ALA A 66 -3.29 -1.37 14.56
C ALA A 66 -3.66 -2.22 15.78
N ASP A 67 -4.74 -3.00 15.69
CA ASP A 67 -5.14 -3.92 16.76
C ASP A 67 -4.10 -5.01 17.01
N VAL A 68 -3.52 -5.60 15.96
CA VAL A 68 -2.44 -6.59 16.11
C VAL A 68 -1.19 -5.94 16.68
N ALA A 69 -0.83 -4.72 16.24
CA ALA A 69 0.31 -3.98 16.78
C ALA A 69 0.16 -3.66 18.27
N LYS A 70 -1.07 -3.42 18.74
CA LYS A 70 -1.38 -3.11 20.15
C LYS A 70 -1.74 -4.35 20.98
N ASP A 71 -1.54 -5.56 20.44
CA ASP A 71 -1.93 -6.84 21.04
C ASP A 71 -3.42 -6.96 21.42
N ASN A 72 -4.29 -6.17 20.77
CA ASN A 72 -5.75 -6.24 20.93
C ASN A 72 -6.38 -7.39 20.12
N LYS A 73 -5.70 -7.84 19.06
CA LYS A 73 -6.10 -8.99 18.23
C LYS A 73 -4.93 -9.93 18.02
N PHE A 74 -5.21 -11.23 18.06
CA PHE A 74 -4.24 -12.26 17.75
C PHE A 74 -4.20 -12.56 16.25
N CYS A 75 -3.01 -12.73 15.70
CA CYS A 75 -2.79 -13.24 14.35
C CYS A 75 -1.55 -14.15 14.38
N PRO A 76 -1.66 -15.45 14.05
CA PRO A 76 -0.51 -16.36 14.09
C PRO A 76 0.58 -15.99 13.09
N LEU A 77 0.25 -15.23 12.03
CA LEU A 77 1.18 -14.86 10.96
C LEU A 77 1.80 -13.48 11.13
N ILE A 78 1.25 -12.62 12.00
CA ILE A 78 1.65 -11.22 12.10
C ILE A 78 1.93 -10.89 13.57
N THR A 79 3.20 -10.67 13.87
CA THR A 79 3.63 -10.15 15.18
C THR A 79 3.34 -8.66 15.29
N SER A 80 3.28 -8.11 16.51
CA SER A 80 3.01 -6.69 16.74
C SER A 80 4.04 -5.79 16.04
N GLY A 81 5.33 -6.15 16.09
CA GLY A 81 6.38 -5.44 15.35
C GLY A 81 6.25 -5.55 13.83
N TYR A 82 5.76 -6.67 13.30
CA TYR A 82 5.52 -6.80 11.86
C TYR A 82 4.27 -6.02 11.42
N ALA A 83 3.21 -6.00 12.22
CA ALA A 83 2.04 -5.17 11.97
C ALA A 83 2.40 -3.67 11.87
N THR A 84 3.26 -3.18 12.77
CA THR A 84 3.79 -1.81 12.71
C THR A 84 4.56 -1.54 11.41
N LYS A 85 5.37 -2.49 10.93
CA LYS A 85 6.05 -2.37 9.63
C LYS A 85 5.04 -2.30 8.47
N LEU A 86 4.00 -3.13 8.50
CA LEU A 86 2.97 -3.17 7.47
C LEU A 86 2.13 -1.88 7.43
N LEU A 87 1.83 -1.27 8.59
CA LEU A 87 1.22 0.07 8.63
C LEU A 87 2.08 1.10 7.90
N GLY A 88 3.41 0.99 8.00
CA GLY A 88 4.36 1.84 7.29
C GLY A 88 4.33 1.74 5.76
N THR A 89 3.77 0.68 5.19
CA THR A 89 3.71 0.49 3.72
C THR A 89 2.45 1.06 3.08
N MET A 90 1.47 1.50 3.87
CA MET A 90 0.15 1.92 3.39
C MET A 90 0.12 3.34 2.77
N ARG A 91 1.30 3.97 2.61
CA ARG A 91 1.56 5.27 1.97
C ARG A 91 1.02 6.52 2.67
N GLY A 92 -0.10 6.42 3.39
CA GLY A 92 -0.76 7.52 4.10
C GLY A 92 -2.26 7.28 4.26
N GLY A 93 -2.96 8.13 5.01
CA GLY A 93 -4.38 7.97 5.33
C GLY A 93 -4.60 7.25 6.66
N TYR A 94 -5.36 6.16 6.64
CA TYR A 94 -5.80 5.46 7.87
C TYR A 94 -4.67 4.85 8.71
N ASN A 95 -3.46 4.70 8.15
CA ASN A 95 -2.30 4.17 8.86
C ASN A 95 -1.57 5.23 9.72
N LEU A 96 -1.78 6.52 9.50
CA LEU A 96 -1.01 7.59 10.15
C LEU A 96 -1.26 7.65 11.66
N GLN A 97 -2.53 7.73 12.09
CA GLN A 97 -2.86 7.81 13.51
C GLN A 97 -2.38 6.57 14.27
N PRO A 98 -2.59 5.32 13.79
CA PRO A 98 -1.97 4.15 14.38
C PRO A 98 -0.45 4.28 14.55
N LEU A 99 0.28 4.72 13.52
CA LEU A 99 1.74 4.88 13.61
C LEU A 99 2.14 5.92 14.66
N VAL A 100 1.41 7.04 14.77
CA VAL A 100 1.66 8.06 15.80
C VAL A 100 1.40 7.51 17.20
N ASP A 101 0.32 6.77 17.40
CA ASP A 101 0.01 6.14 18.69
C ASP A 101 1.10 5.12 19.10
N LEU A 102 1.64 4.38 18.13
CA LEU A 102 2.66 3.36 18.37
C LEU A 102 4.01 3.94 18.82
N LEU A 103 4.20 5.26 18.77
CA LEU A 103 5.36 5.94 19.36
C LEU A 103 5.36 5.89 20.90
N ASP A 104 4.21 5.60 21.52
CA ASP A 104 4.08 5.45 22.98
C ASP A 104 4.45 4.04 23.49
N TYR A 105 4.80 3.12 22.58
CA TYR A 105 5.11 1.73 22.90
C TYR A 105 6.61 1.46 22.70
N ASP A 106 7.38 1.30 23.78
CA ASP A 106 8.85 1.24 23.74
C ASP A 106 9.44 0.27 22.69
N THR A 107 8.82 -0.90 22.50
CA THR A 107 9.27 -1.92 21.55
C THR A 107 8.86 -1.64 20.09
N LEU A 108 7.85 -0.80 19.87
CA LEU A 108 7.27 -0.52 18.55
C LEU A 108 7.63 0.87 18.04
N ALA A 109 7.89 1.81 18.94
CA ALA A 109 8.24 3.19 18.64
C ALA A 109 9.43 3.34 17.68
N PRO A 110 10.52 2.54 17.77
CA PRO A 110 11.59 2.58 16.77
C PRO A 110 11.10 2.25 15.35
N ILE A 111 10.18 1.28 15.23
CA ILE A 111 9.63 0.83 13.95
C ILE A 111 8.67 1.89 13.40
N ALA A 112 7.78 2.41 14.26
CA ALA A 112 6.84 3.45 13.90
C ALA A 112 7.53 4.76 13.50
N ALA A 113 8.57 5.18 14.25
CA ALA A 113 9.37 6.35 13.92
C ALA A 113 10.05 6.20 12.56
N HIS A 114 10.67 5.05 12.28
CA HIS A 114 11.26 4.76 10.97
C HIS A 114 10.24 4.84 9.83
N ALA A 115 9.02 4.30 10.04
CA ALA A 115 7.94 4.38 9.06
C ALA A 115 7.49 5.83 8.81
N LEU A 116 7.27 6.62 9.87
CA LEU A 116 6.86 8.02 9.78
C LEU A 116 7.93 8.90 9.13
N SER A 117 9.21 8.66 9.41
CA SER A 117 10.36 9.33 8.75
C SER A 117 10.33 9.23 7.22
N HIS A 118 9.78 8.14 6.67
CA HIS A 118 9.72 7.90 5.23
C HIS A 118 8.31 8.09 4.62
N THR A 119 7.34 8.54 5.42
CA THR A 119 5.97 8.78 4.97
C THR A 119 5.81 10.22 4.50
N LEU A 120 5.47 10.42 3.22
CA LEU A 120 5.32 11.75 2.62
C LEU A 120 3.95 12.36 2.88
N LEU A 121 2.91 11.54 2.89
CA LEU A 121 1.52 11.97 3.02
C LEU A 121 1.17 12.19 4.50
N ILE A 122 1.94 13.04 5.19
CA ILE A 122 1.86 13.21 6.64
C ILE A 122 0.73 14.14 7.09
N PHE A 123 0.40 15.16 6.29
CA PHE A 123 -0.71 16.10 6.51
C PHE A 123 -0.87 16.53 7.99
N GLU A 124 -2.06 16.39 8.57
CA GLU A 124 -2.38 16.76 9.96
C GLU A 124 -1.61 15.96 11.02
N ALA A 125 -1.00 14.82 10.66
CA ALA A 125 -0.15 14.08 11.59
C ALA A 125 1.17 14.81 11.88
N PHE A 126 1.57 15.77 11.03
CA PHE A 126 2.74 16.62 11.27
C PHE A 126 2.64 17.35 12.61
N ASP A 127 1.53 18.06 12.84
CA ASP A 127 1.34 18.84 14.08
C ASP A 127 1.30 17.93 15.30
N LYS A 128 0.70 16.74 15.17
CA LYS A 128 0.70 15.73 16.23
C LYS A 128 2.11 15.27 16.58
N ILE A 129 2.97 15.05 15.59
CA ILE A 129 4.37 14.64 15.79
C ILE A 129 5.17 15.78 16.43
N VAL A 130 5.02 17.02 15.94
CA VAL A 130 5.68 18.20 16.51
C VAL A 130 5.29 18.42 17.98
N ALA A 131 4.02 18.23 18.32
CA ALA A 131 3.52 18.43 19.68
C ALA A 131 4.07 17.45 20.72
N ARG A 132 4.62 16.29 20.30
CA ARG A 132 5.12 15.26 21.23
C ARG A 132 6.37 15.68 22.00
N GLN A 133 7.27 16.45 21.38
CA GLN A 133 8.52 16.94 21.99
C GLN A 133 9.34 15.85 22.72
N ASP A 134 9.35 14.63 22.17
CA ASP A 134 10.08 13.48 22.67
C ASP A 134 11.25 13.07 21.73
N LYS A 135 12.02 12.04 22.10
CA LYS A 135 13.14 11.55 21.29
C LYS A 135 12.71 11.06 19.89
N TRP A 136 11.49 10.55 19.76
CA TRP A 136 11.00 9.96 18.52
C TRP A 136 10.55 11.04 17.53
N SER A 137 9.78 12.02 17.99
CA SER A 137 9.45 13.22 17.21
C SER A 137 10.70 13.97 16.78
N ALA A 138 11.71 14.12 17.64
CA ALA A 138 13.00 14.70 17.25
C ALA A 138 13.68 13.90 16.13
N GLN A 139 13.72 12.57 16.22
CA GLN A 139 14.25 11.70 15.16
C GLN A 139 13.49 11.87 13.84
N ILE A 140 12.17 11.86 13.88
CA ILE A 140 11.31 11.99 12.69
C ILE A 140 11.52 13.36 12.02
N LEU A 141 11.47 14.44 12.81
CA LEU A 141 11.65 15.80 12.31
C LEU A 141 13.04 16.02 11.71
N ASN A 142 14.09 15.48 12.34
CA ASN A 142 15.45 15.55 11.79
C ASN A 142 15.55 14.78 10.46
N SER A 143 14.98 13.56 10.38
CA SER A 143 14.95 12.76 9.16
C SER A 143 14.24 13.47 8.01
N TRP A 144 13.13 14.16 8.29
CA TRP A 144 12.44 14.99 7.31
C TRP A 144 13.25 16.22 6.88
N ALA A 145 13.90 16.90 7.84
CA ALA A 145 14.73 18.08 7.58
C ALA A 145 15.95 17.74 6.70
N GLU A 146 16.58 16.59 6.95
CA GLU A 146 17.68 16.03 6.15
C GLU A 146 17.21 15.38 4.84
N ALA A 147 15.89 15.42 4.58
CA ALA A 147 15.25 14.85 3.40
C ALA A 147 15.60 13.37 3.16
N GLU A 148 15.72 12.56 4.22
CA GLU A 148 16.09 11.14 4.12
C GLU A 148 15.10 10.34 3.25
N TRP A 149 13.82 10.72 3.24
CA TRP A 149 12.80 10.16 2.34
C TRP A 149 13.14 10.30 0.84
N PHE A 150 14.01 11.27 0.50
CA PHE A 150 14.50 11.54 -0.84
C PHE A 150 15.93 11.01 -1.03
N THR A 151 16.85 11.35 -0.11
CA THR A 151 18.28 11.07 -0.25
C THR A 151 18.63 9.58 -0.08
N SER A 152 17.76 8.80 0.58
CA SER A 152 17.90 7.33 0.66
C SER A 152 17.50 6.59 -0.62
N LYS A 153 16.82 7.26 -1.56
CA LYS A 153 16.40 6.63 -2.81
C LYS A 153 17.57 6.54 -3.80
N PRO A 154 17.58 5.50 -4.67
CA PRO A 154 18.56 5.44 -5.76
C PRO A 154 18.51 6.70 -6.61
N LYS A 155 19.69 7.27 -6.89
CA LYS A 155 19.81 8.39 -7.83
C LYS A 155 19.44 7.93 -9.24
N LEU A 156 18.97 8.86 -10.07
CA LEU A 156 18.81 8.62 -11.50
C LEU A 156 20.18 8.17 -12.09
N PRO A 157 20.25 7.04 -12.81
CA PRO A 157 21.48 6.64 -13.48
C PRO A 157 21.96 7.70 -14.47
N GLU A 158 23.28 7.88 -14.60
CA GLU A 158 23.87 8.81 -15.57
C GLU A 158 23.56 8.43 -17.03
N SER A 159 23.27 7.15 -17.28
CA SER A 159 22.86 6.62 -18.57
C SER A 159 21.80 5.55 -18.38
N ILE A 160 20.78 5.56 -19.26
CA ILE A 160 19.72 4.56 -19.33
C ILE A 160 19.72 4.01 -20.75
N THR A 161 20.05 2.73 -20.90
CA THR A 161 19.92 2.03 -22.19
C THR A 161 18.48 1.58 -22.35
N VAL A 162 17.85 1.95 -23.46
CA VAL A 162 16.44 1.65 -23.77
C VAL A 162 16.31 1.06 -25.17
N THR A 163 15.23 0.29 -25.40
CA THR A 163 14.80 -0.10 -26.74
C THR A 163 13.73 0.88 -27.22
N VAL A 164 13.91 1.44 -28.42
CA VAL A 164 12.97 2.40 -28.99
C VAL A 164 11.68 1.69 -29.43
N PHE A 165 10.55 2.04 -28.82
CA PHE A 165 9.21 1.75 -29.33
C PHE A 165 8.71 3.01 -30.07
N LYS A 166 8.86 3.03 -31.40
CA LYS A 166 8.49 4.19 -32.23
C LYS A 166 7.09 3.99 -32.81
N VAL A 167 6.22 4.98 -32.57
CA VAL A 167 4.96 5.17 -33.30
C VAL A 167 5.19 6.28 -34.32
N GLU A 168 4.89 6.03 -35.60
CA GLU A 168 5.03 7.04 -36.65
C GLU A 168 3.85 8.03 -36.64
N GLY A 169 4.10 9.27 -37.05
CA GLY A 169 3.05 10.30 -37.12
C GLY A 169 2.75 10.97 -35.77
N GLU A 170 1.50 11.39 -35.61
CA GLU A 170 0.96 11.95 -34.36
C GLU A 170 0.37 10.83 -33.51
N THR A 171 0.57 10.89 -32.19
CA THR A 171 -0.12 10.04 -31.22
C THR A 171 -1.06 10.91 -30.39
N ASN A 172 -2.36 10.71 -30.55
CA ASN A 172 -3.39 11.33 -29.73
C ASN A 172 -3.63 10.47 -28.47
N THR A 173 -4.14 11.08 -27.40
CA THR A 173 -4.56 10.34 -26.21
C THR A 173 -5.67 9.33 -26.50
N ASP A 174 -6.52 9.56 -27.50
CA ASP A 174 -7.56 8.58 -27.88
C ASP A 174 -6.95 7.31 -28.51
N ASP A 175 -5.78 7.40 -29.14
CA ASP A 175 -5.04 6.22 -29.64
C ASP A 175 -4.52 5.35 -28.47
N LEU A 176 -4.24 5.98 -27.33
CA LEU A 176 -3.72 5.30 -26.13
C LEU A 176 -4.82 4.88 -25.14
N SER A 177 -5.93 5.62 -25.12
CA SER A 177 -7.08 5.43 -24.23
C SER A 177 -8.39 5.75 -24.97
N PRO A 178 -8.84 4.84 -25.84
CA PRO A 178 -10.00 5.08 -26.69
C PRO A 178 -11.25 5.42 -25.90
N ALA A 179 -12.03 6.39 -26.40
CA ALA A 179 -13.30 6.79 -25.77
C ALA A 179 -14.31 5.62 -25.65
N SER A 180 -14.30 4.68 -26.60
CA SER A 180 -15.14 3.46 -26.56
C SER A 180 -14.82 2.56 -25.36
N GLU A 181 -13.58 2.62 -24.85
CA GLU A 181 -13.09 1.82 -23.74
C GLU A 181 -13.03 2.62 -22.42
N ALA A 182 -13.70 3.78 -22.37
CA ALA A 182 -13.71 4.62 -21.17
C ALA A 182 -14.26 3.91 -19.91
N TRP A 183 -15.14 2.92 -20.08
CA TRP A 183 -15.73 2.12 -19.01
C TRP A 183 -14.69 1.27 -18.24
N SER A 184 -13.59 0.88 -18.89
CA SER A 184 -12.56 0.02 -18.29
C SER A 184 -11.44 0.79 -17.62
N ARG A 185 -11.38 2.13 -17.76
CA ARG A 185 -10.31 3.01 -17.22
C ARG A 185 -9.93 2.75 -15.75
N PRO A 186 -10.85 2.46 -14.82
CA PRO A 186 -10.49 2.16 -13.43
C PRO A 186 -9.68 0.87 -13.24
N ASP A 187 -9.80 -0.10 -14.15
CA ASP A 187 -9.01 -1.34 -14.18
C ASP A 187 -7.83 -1.16 -15.14
N ILE A 188 -6.73 -0.61 -14.62
CA ILE A 188 -5.54 -0.23 -15.40
C ILE A 188 -5.04 -1.39 -16.31
N PRO A 189 -4.84 -2.63 -15.81
CA PRO A 189 -4.42 -3.74 -16.66
C PRO A 189 -5.41 -4.09 -17.78
N LEU A 190 -6.71 -4.04 -17.51
CA LEU A 190 -7.73 -4.31 -18.53
C LEU A 190 -7.74 -3.21 -19.59
N HIS A 191 -7.76 -1.94 -19.16
CA HIS A 191 -7.79 -0.80 -20.07
C HIS A 191 -6.54 -0.73 -20.96
N ALA A 192 -5.37 -1.12 -20.43
CA ALA A 192 -4.13 -1.14 -21.18
C ALA A 192 -4.18 -2.05 -22.42
N LYS A 193 -5.08 -3.05 -22.47
CA LYS A 193 -5.29 -3.88 -23.67
C LYS A 193 -5.88 -3.12 -24.84
N ALA A 194 -6.44 -1.93 -24.63
CA ALA A 194 -7.01 -1.07 -25.66
C ALA A 194 -6.00 -0.08 -26.27
N MET A 195 -4.80 0.05 -25.70
CA MET A 195 -3.76 0.96 -26.18
C MET A 195 -3.31 0.54 -27.59
N LEU A 196 -3.45 1.44 -28.57
CA LEU A 196 -3.03 1.26 -29.97
C LEU A 196 -3.68 0.03 -30.66
N VAL A 197 -4.94 -0.29 -30.33
CA VAL A 197 -5.69 -1.39 -30.97
C VAL A 197 -6.28 -1.02 -32.33
N ASN A 198 -6.40 0.28 -32.62
CA ASN A 198 -6.95 0.81 -33.88
C ASN A 198 -5.88 1.02 -34.95
#